data_AF-A0A7K4KZ22-F1
#
_entry.id   AF-A0A7K4KZ22-F1
#
_cell.length_a   1.000
_cell.length_b   1.000
_cell.length_c   1.000
_cell.angle_alpha   90.00
_cell.angle_beta   90.00
_cell.angle_gamma   90.00
#
_symmetry.space_group_name_H-M   'P 1'
#
loop_
_entity.id
_entity.type
_entity.pdbx_description
1 polymer ?
#
loop_
_entity_poly.entity_id
_entity_poly.type
_entity_poly.pdbx_seq_one_letter_code
_entity_poly.pdbx_strand_id
1 'polypeptide(L)'
;KRKKEAPSKLQKRPRAETRASKAAAGPREQGHEEEEGMFQIGKMRYVRVSSFKGKVLVDIREFYVDKEGNAKPGRRGIALSAEQWNQLKEIIPAVDAAVKKF
;
A
#
# COMPACT_ATOMS: atom_id res chain seq x y z
N LYS A 1 19.09 46.01 -20.60
CA LYS A 1 19.57 45.03 -19.58
C LYS A 1 18.56 45.03 -18.42
N ARG A 2 18.21 43.88 -17.82
CA ARG A 2 17.18 43.73 -16.75
C ARG A 2 17.77 43.89 -15.33
N LYS A 3 16.94 44.37 -14.40
CA LYS A 3 17.01 44.52 -12.92
C LYS A 3 16.84 46.00 -12.52
N LYS A 4 16.09 46.35 -11.47
CA LYS A 4 15.56 45.56 -10.33
C LYS A 4 14.07 45.90 -10.09
N GLU A 5 13.34 45.04 -9.40
CA GLU A 5 12.62 45.38 -8.13
C GLU A 5 12.02 44.10 -7.52
N ALA A 6 11.64 44.15 -6.23
CA ALA A 6 11.01 43.08 -5.48
C ALA A 6 9.79 43.62 -4.71
N PRO A 7 8.72 42.84 -4.57
CA PRO A 7 8.30 42.37 -3.25
C PRO A 7 7.99 40.84 -3.30
N SER A 8 7.43 40.14 -2.30
CA SER A 8 6.86 40.54 -1.00
C SER A 8 7.22 39.52 0.11
N LYS A 9 6.35 39.33 1.12
CA LYS A 9 6.50 38.40 2.24
C LYS A 9 5.11 38.08 2.81
N LEU A 10 4.59 36.85 2.66
CA LEU A 10 3.37 36.35 3.30
C LEU A 10 3.48 34.82 3.52
N GLN A 11 2.91 34.19 4.54
CA GLN A 11 2.54 34.62 5.91
C GLN A 11 2.37 33.32 6.75
N LYS A 12 2.46 33.37 8.09
CA LYS A 12 2.35 32.18 8.96
C LYS A 12 1.00 32.12 9.68
N ARG A 13 0.49 30.89 9.87
CA ARG A 13 -0.45 30.45 10.95
C ARG A 13 -1.92 30.91 10.82
N PRO A 14 -2.91 30.24 11.47
CA PRO A 14 -2.79 29.46 12.72
C PRO A 14 -3.29 28.00 12.72
N ARG A 15 -2.98 27.34 13.85
CA ARG A 15 -3.37 26.00 14.30
C ARG A 15 -4.71 26.10 15.01
N ALA A 16 -5.71 25.32 14.61
CA ALA A 16 -6.93 25.13 15.39
C ALA A 16 -6.77 23.86 16.25
N GLU A 17 -6.75 24.04 17.57
CA GLU A 17 -6.93 22.96 18.55
C GLU A 17 -8.40 22.93 18.98
N THR A 18 -9.04 21.77 18.91
CA THR A 18 -10.13 21.39 19.82
C THR A 18 -9.78 20.06 20.49
N ARG A 19 -10.20 19.93 21.75
CA ARG A 19 -9.56 19.08 22.77
C ARG A 19 -10.55 18.05 23.32
N ALA A 20 -10.03 16.88 23.69
CA ALA A 20 -10.68 15.84 24.53
C ALA A 20 -11.89 15.13 23.89
N SER A 21 -12.19 13.86 24.21
CA SER A 21 -11.93 13.14 25.47
C SER A 21 -11.57 11.65 25.32
N LYS A 22 -11.05 11.05 26.40
CA LYS A 22 -10.73 9.61 26.53
C LYS A 22 -11.99 8.75 26.68
N ALA A 23 -11.99 7.54 26.11
CA ALA A 23 -12.36 6.28 26.80
C ALA A 23 -12.12 5.04 25.91
N ALA A 24 -12.24 3.85 26.52
CA ALA A 24 -12.28 2.51 25.90
C ALA A 24 -10.97 1.99 25.27
N ALA A 25 -10.18 1.29 26.09
CA ALA A 25 -9.34 0.21 25.59
C ALA A 25 -10.23 -1.01 25.30
N GLY A 26 -10.18 -1.49 24.07
CA GLY A 26 -10.71 -2.78 23.61
C GLY A 26 -9.83 -3.26 22.44
N PRO A 27 -9.89 -4.54 22.04
CA PRO A 27 -9.12 -5.00 20.90
C PRO A 27 -9.59 -4.24 19.66
N ARG A 28 -8.73 -3.35 19.13
CA ARG A 28 -8.97 -2.80 17.80
C ARG A 28 -8.69 -3.90 16.81
N GLU A 29 -9.73 -4.67 16.48
CA GLU A 29 -9.83 -5.21 15.14
C GLU A 29 -9.71 -4.00 14.22
N GLN A 30 -8.54 -3.87 13.60
CA GLN A 30 -8.31 -2.84 12.59
C GLN A 30 -9.20 -3.23 11.44
N GLY A 31 -10.36 -2.58 11.35
CA GLY A 31 -11.13 -2.54 10.13
C GLY A 31 -10.17 -2.18 9.02
N HIS A 32 -9.97 -3.12 8.09
CA HIS A 32 -9.15 -2.86 6.93
C HIS A 32 -9.89 -1.76 6.18
N GLU A 33 -9.38 -0.53 6.29
CA GLU A 33 -9.54 0.45 5.22
C GLU A 33 -8.92 -0.25 4.00
N GLU A 34 -9.77 -0.77 3.13
CA GLU A 34 -9.37 -1.41 1.89
C GLU A 34 -8.80 -0.31 0.99
N GLU A 35 -7.50 0.02 1.19
CA GLU A 35 -6.74 0.84 0.25
C GLU A 35 -7.00 0.27 -1.15
N GLU A 36 -7.63 1.05 -2.02
CA GLU A 36 -8.21 0.55 -3.27
C GLU A 36 -7.18 -0.27 -4.06
N GLY A 37 -7.47 -1.57 -4.23
CA GLY A 37 -6.58 -2.50 -4.92
C GLY A 37 -5.54 -3.22 -4.05
N MET A 38 -5.62 -3.18 -2.71
CA MET A 38 -4.79 -3.99 -1.81
C MET A 38 -5.59 -5.14 -1.16
N PHE A 39 -5.27 -6.37 -1.55
CA PHE A 39 -5.96 -7.60 -1.17
C PHE A 39 -5.09 -8.44 -0.22
N GLN A 40 -5.59 -8.81 0.95
CA GLN A 40 -4.84 -9.63 1.90
C GLN A 40 -4.91 -11.13 1.54
N ILE A 41 -3.75 -11.80 1.49
CA ILE A 41 -3.62 -13.25 1.24
C ILE A 41 -2.91 -14.00 2.38
N GLY A 42 -2.59 -13.30 3.48
CA GLY A 42 -2.02 -13.87 4.70
C GLY A 42 -1.65 -12.77 5.71
N LYS A 43 -1.25 -13.17 6.92
CA LYS A 43 -1.04 -12.26 8.07
C LYS A 43 -0.20 -11.01 7.75
N MET A 44 0.82 -11.15 6.89
CA MET A 44 1.65 -10.05 6.42
C MET A 44 1.91 -10.16 4.90
N ARG A 45 0.97 -10.72 4.14
CA ARG A 45 1.12 -10.94 2.69
C ARG A 45 -0.08 -10.36 1.96
N TYR A 46 0.22 -9.55 0.95
CA TYR A 46 -0.78 -8.78 0.22
C TYR A 46 -0.50 -8.85 -1.29
N VAL A 47 -1.57 -8.81 -2.07
CA VAL A 47 -1.56 -8.54 -3.50
C VAL A 47 -1.99 -7.10 -3.69
N ARG A 48 -1.20 -6.27 -4.37
CA ARG A 48 -1.50 -4.85 -4.61
C ARG A 48 -1.51 -4.55 -6.10
N VAL A 49 -2.59 -3.95 -6.60
CA VAL A 49 -2.62 -3.34 -7.93
C VAL A 49 -2.05 -1.92 -7.82
N SER A 50 -1.11 -1.59 -8.69
CA SER A 50 -0.49 -0.25 -8.71
C SER A 50 -0.11 0.17 -10.13
N SER A 51 0.07 1.47 -10.36
CA SER A 51 0.59 2.00 -11.62
C SER A 51 1.95 2.65 -11.39
N PHE A 52 2.97 2.20 -12.13
CA PHE A 52 4.32 2.77 -12.09
C PHE A 52 4.76 3.16 -13.50
N LYS A 53 5.06 4.45 -13.70
CA LYS A 53 5.46 5.02 -15.00
C LYS A 53 4.49 4.65 -16.15
N GLY A 54 3.19 4.67 -15.86
CA GLY A 54 2.12 4.34 -16.82
C GLY A 54 1.92 2.84 -17.08
N LYS A 55 2.63 1.94 -16.38
CA LYS A 55 2.43 0.50 -16.46
C LYS A 55 1.69 0.00 -15.22
N VAL A 56 0.61 -0.75 -15.42
CA VAL A 56 -0.10 -1.46 -14.35
C VAL A 56 0.72 -2.69 -13.92
N LEU A 57 0.91 -2.84 -12.62
CA LEU A 57 1.62 -3.92 -11.97
C LEU A 57 0.77 -4.54 -10.85
N VAL A 58 0.86 -5.87 -10.71
CA VAL A 58 0.27 -6.63 -9.62
C VAL A 58 1.40 -7.11 -8.72
N ASP A 59 1.58 -6.47 -7.56
CA ASP A 59 2.66 -6.77 -6.61
C ASP A 59 2.20 -7.74 -5.53
N ILE A 60 2.76 -8.95 -5.51
CA ILE A 60 2.48 -10.00 -4.52
C ILE A 60 3.64 -10.00 -3.52
N ARG A 61 3.43 -9.47 -2.31
CA ARG A 61 4.53 -9.11 -1.40
C ARG A 61 4.28 -9.43 0.07
N GLU A 62 5.34 -9.88 0.73
CA GLU A 62 5.45 -9.99 2.19
C GLU A 62 5.91 -8.64 2.77
N PHE A 63 5.14 -8.12 3.73
CA PHE A 63 5.42 -6.89 4.45
C PHE A 63 6.10 -7.20 5.79
N TYR A 64 6.76 -6.20 6.38
CA TYR A 64 7.26 -6.25 7.75
C TYR A 64 6.76 -5.03 8.52
N VAL A 65 6.70 -5.12 9.85
CA VAL A 65 6.45 -3.96 10.72
C VAL A 65 7.80 -3.37 11.12
N ASP A 66 7.98 -2.07 10.92
CA ASP A 66 9.19 -1.37 11.36
C ASP A 66 9.15 -1.03 12.87
N LYS A 67 10.22 -0.40 13.38
CA LYS A 67 10.33 -0.04 14.80
C LYS A 67 9.31 1.02 15.25
N GLU A 68 8.67 1.71 14.31
CA GLU A 68 7.68 2.76 14.54
C GLU A 68 6.25 2.19 14.50
N GLY A 69 6.09 0.90 14.15
CA GLY A 69 4.79 0.23 14.03
C GLY A 69 4.18 0.28 12.63
N ASN A 70 4.88 0.82 11.63
CA ASN A 70 4.33 0.94 10.28
C ASN A 70 4.59 -0.33 9.45
N ALA A 71 3.60 -0.74 8.65
CA ALA A 71 3.78 -1.78 7.65
C ALA A 71 4.63 -1.24 6.47
N LYS A 72 5.70 -1.95 6.12
CA LYS A 72 6.58 -1.63 4.99
C LYS A 72 6.72 -2.83 4.03
N PRO A 73 6.80 -2.60 2.72
CA PRO A 73 7.02 -3.67 1.74
C PRO A 73 8.39 -4.33 1.96
N GLY A 74 8.41 -5.65 2.12
CA GLY A 74 9.63 -6.43 2.31
C GLY A 74 10.32 -6.81 1.00
N ARG A 75 11.54 -7.37 1.13
CA ARG A 75 12.33 -7.88 -0.02
C ARG A 75 11.69 -9.11 -0.68
N ARG A 76 10.88 -9.88 0.06
CA ARG A 76 10.18 -11.06 -0.44
C ARG A 76 8.89 -10.66 -1.15
N GLY A 77 8.87 -10.77 -2.46
CA GLY A 77 7.69 -10.49 -3.28
C GLY A 77 8.04 -10.20 -4.74
N ILE A 78 7.04 -10.29 -5.62
CA ILE A 78 7.20 -10.10 -7.07
C ILE A 78 6.13 -9.14 -7.60
N ALA A 79 6.57 -8.17 -8.41
CA ALA A 79 5.68 -7.32 -9.18
C ALA A 79 5.51 -7.90 -10.59
N LEU A 80 4.31 -8.41 -10.87
CA LEU A 80 3.93 -8.98 -12.16
C LEU A 80 3.43 -7.88 -13.10
N SER A 81 3.77 -7.97 -14.39
CA SER A 81 3.08 -7.21 -15.42
C SER A 81 1.64 -7.69 -15.61
N ALA A 82 0.78 -6.87 -16.23
CA ALA A 82 -0.57 -7.29 -16.59
C ALA A 82 -0.62 -8.56 -17.47
N GLU A 83 0.40 -8.74 -18.34
CA GLU A 83 0.58 -9.94 -19.17
C GLU A 83 0.90 -11.18 -18.31
N GLN A 84 1.89 -11.09 -17.43
CA GLN A 84 2.27 -12.17 -16.51
C GLN A 84 1.13 -12.54 -15.56
N TRP A 85 0.33 -11.55 -15.13
CA TRP A 85 -0.87 -11.79 -14.33
C TRP A 85 -1.96 -12.54 -15.12
N ASN A 86 -2.11 -12.26 -16.41
CA ASN A 86 -3.04 -13.01 -17.26
C ASN A 86 -2.58 -14.47 -17.46
N GLN A 87 -1.31 -14.68 -17.80
CA GLN A 87 -0.71 -16.03 -17.89
C GLN A 87 -0.84 -16.81 -16.58
N LEU A 88 -0.63 -16.16 -15.43
CA LEU A 88 -0.83 -16.80 -14.13
C LEU A 88 -2.26 -17.32 -13.96
N LYS A 89 -3.28 -16.51 -14.30
CA LYS A 89 -4.69 -16.95 -14.23
C LYS A 89 -5.00 -18.14 -15.14
N GLU A 90 -4.42 -18.18 -16.34
CA GLU A 90 -4.62 -19.29 -17.28
C GLU A 90 -4.08 -20.62 -16.73
N ILE A 91 -2.98 -20.58 -15.95
CA ILE A 91 -2.40 -21.79 -15.34
C ILE A 91 -2.94 -22.13 -13.95
N ILE A 92 -3.75 -21.28 -13.30
CA ILE A 92 -4.34 -21.57 -11.97
C ILE A 92 -4.96 -22.98 -11.89
N PRO A 93 -5.81 -23.44 -12.85
CA PRO A 93 -6.40 -24.77 -12.76
C PRO A 93 -5.37 -25.91 -12.75
N ALA A 94 -4.24 -25.74 -13.45
CA ALA A 94 -3.15 -26.71 -13.46
C ALA A 94 -2.33 -26.66 -12.15
N VAL A 95 -2.14 -25.46 -11.59
CA VAL A 95 -1.50 -25.27 -10.27
C VAL A 95 -2.37 -25.87 -9.17
N ASP A 96 -3.68 -25.63 -9.14
CA ASP A 96 -4.62 -26.22 -8.17
C ASP A 96 -4.63 -27.75 -8.23
N ALA A 97 -4.60 -28.31 -9.45
CA ALA A 97 -4.50 -29.75 -9.67
C ALA A 97 -3.14 -30.34 -9.26
N ALA A 98 -2.07 -29.54 -9.24
CA ALA A 98 -0.76 -29.94 -8.73
C ALA A 98 -0.71 -29.83 -7.19
N VAL A 99 -1.23 -28.75 -6.60
CA VAL A 99 -1.28 -28.54 -5.14
C VAL A 99 -2.05 -29.67 -4.45
N LYS A 100 -3.17 -30.15 -5.03
CA LYS A 100 -3.95 -31.28 -4.50
C LYS A 100 -3.24 -32.65 -4.54
N LYS A 101 -2.05 -32.76 -5.14
CA LYS A 101 -1.25 -34.01 -5.19
C LYS A 101 -0.17 -34.08 -4.11
N PHE A 102 0.04 -33.00 -3.37
CA PHE A 102 1.00 -32.88 -2.27
C PHE A 102 0.27 -32.66 -0.93
#